data_AF-A0A0A1ZKM2-F1
#
_entry.id   AF-A0A0A1ZKM2-F1
#
_cell.length_a   1.000
_cell.length_b   1.000
_cell.length_c   1.000
_cell.angle_alpha   90.00
_cell.angle_beta   90.00
_cell.angle_gamma   90.00
#
_symmetry.space_group_name_H-M   'P 1'
#
loop_
_entity.id
_entity.type
_entity.pdbx_description
1 polymer ?
#
loop_
_entity_poly.entity_id
_entity_poly.type
_entity_poly.pdbx_seq_one_letter_code
_entity_poly.pdbx_strand_id
1 'polypeptide(L)'
;MIKDRYFKKGYNQNNKSIKLNNLPFDIFKKMVPSSKEFVDKQFLLLKEELTPKELKLNFSHYVQLLHDQIYADFLKIQKTGFNKAFSDDLESGELSFEKFDKFFLSLSQSRKVRSGGVFELIIENLLKFLEYPIDTQKKIDNKRVDFVLPSVDFYKKNPLNTVLLSAKRTTRERWKQVVPEVSQSNQFYLATIDKKITSDQLKEMEKYRVFVINTLQNIDSISHYKEAANMVSFEHFLDFTLDHQKRTW
;
A
#
# COMPACT_ATOMS: atom_id res chain seq x y z
N MET A 1 23.80 -33.91 42.26
CA MET A 1 22.99 -33.03 43.12
C MET A 1 23.62 -31.65 42.99
N ILE A 2 23.04 -30.68 42.31
CA ILE A 2 21.89 -29.86 42.74
C ILE A 2 21.11 -29.42 41.49
N LYS A 3 19.79 -29.59 41.55
CA LYS A 3 18.80 -29.10 40.59
C LYS A 3 18.44 -27.63 40.90
N ASP A 4 17.88 -26.99 39.88
CA ASP A 4 16.92 -25.88 39.94
C ASP A 4 17.40 -24.50 40.41
N ARG A 5 17.43 -23.57 39.45
CA ARG A 5 16.73 -22.29 39.64
C ARG A 5 16.14 -21.79 38.33
N TYR A 6 14.87 -22.13 38.17
CA TYR A 6 13.94 -21.57 37.21
C TYR A 6 13.86 -20.05 37.36
N PHE A 7 14.20 -19.30 36.31
CA PHE A 7 13.70 -17.94 36.11
C PHE A 7 12.24 -18.04 35.67
N LYS A 8 11.31 -18.03 36.63
CA LYS A 8 9.87 -17.91 36.38
C LYS A 8 9.42 -16.46 36.57
N LYS A 9 8.85 -15.94 35.47
CA LYS A 9 7.67 -15.06 35.37
C LYS A 9 7.57 -13.90 36.36
N GLY A 10 7.81 -12.70 35.83
CA GLY A 10 7.42 -11.43 36.44
C GLY A 10 7.30 -10.29 35.44
N TYR A 11 6.75 -10.53 34.23
CA TYR A 11 6.26 -9.43 33.39
C TYR A 11 4.74 -9.44 33.46
N ASN A 12 4.24 -8.66 34.40
CA ASN A 12 2.83 -8.45 34.63
C ASN A 12 2.23 -7.80 33.37
N GLN A 13 1.32 -8.53 32.72
CA GLN A 13 0.47 -8.01 31.66
C GLN A 13 -0.52 -7.03 32.28
N ASN A 14 -0.18 -5.75 32.21
CA ASN A 14 -1.13 -4.64 32.36
C ASN A 14 -0.65 -3.49 31.47
N ASN A 15 -0.56 -3.74 30.16
CA ASN A 15 -0.49 -2.68 29.16
C ASN A 15 -1.89 -2.06 28.98
N LYS A 16 -2.41 -1.43 30.03
CA LYS A 16 -3.32 -0.30 29.85
C LYS A 16 -2.47 0.80 29.23
N SER A 17 -2.75 1.12 27.97
CA SER A 17 -2.14 2.21 27.22
C SER A 17 -2.05 3.47 28.08
N ILE A 18 -0.85 3.78 28.58
CA ILE A 18 -0.55 5.11 29.04
C ILE A 18 -0.62 5.96 27.78
N LYS A 19 -1.72 6.70 27.59
CA LYS A 19 -1.74 7.85 26.68
C LYS A 19 -0.77 8.88 27.27
N LEU A 20 0.53 8.67 27.04
CA LEU A 20 1.50 9.74 27.17
C LEU A 20 1.13 10.72 26.07
N ASN A 21 0.58 11.87 26.47
CA ASN A 21 0.24 12.97 25.57
C ASN A 21 1.46 13.28 24.70
N ASN A 22 1.38 12.98 23.40
CA ASN A 22 2.39 13.36 22.43
C ASN A 22 1.93 14.65 21.75
N LEU A 23 1.89 15.73 22.53
CA LEU A 23 1.34 17.02 22.10
C LEU A 23 1.97 17.52 20.78
N PRO A 24 3.30 17.43 20.55
CA PRO A 24 3.89 17.79 19.26
C PRO A 24 3.31 16.97 18.10
N PHE A 25 3.17 15.65 18.29
CA PHE A 25 2.58 14.80 17.26
C PHE A 25 1.10 15.08 17.04
N ASP A 26 0.34 15.42 18.08
CA ASP A 26 -1.07 15.81 17.95
C ASP A 26 -1.25 17.13 17.17
N ILE A 27 -0.37 18.11 17.42
CA ILE A 27 -0.31 19.36 16.64
C ILE A 27 0.01 19.05 15.17
N PHE A 28 1.07 18.25 14.94
CA PHE A 28 1.46 17.81 13.60
C PHE A 28 0.31 17.10 12.88
N LYS A 29 -0.32 16.12 13.54
CA LYS A 29 -1.37 15.28 12.98
C LYS A 29 -2.57 16.10 12.51
N LYS A 30 -2.93 17.19 13.20
CA LYS A 30 -4.02 18.09 12.79
C LYS A 30 -3.73 18.84 11.48
N MET A 31 -2.46 18.99 11.10
CA MET A 31 -2.06 19.67 9.86
C MET A 31 -1.97 18.73 8.67
N VAL A 32 -1.88 17.43 8.89
CA VAL A 32 -1.71 16.47 7.80
C VAL A 32 -3.09 16.02 7.31
N PRO A 33 -3.46 16.29 6.04
CA PRO A 33 -4.67 15.75 5.44
C PRO A 33 -4.71 14.22 5.56
N SER A 34 -5.88 13.61 5.46
CA SER A 34 -6.03 12.16 5.31
C SER A 34 -5.40 11.67 4.00
N SER A 35 -5.11 10.36 3.91
CA SER A 35 -4.64 9.75 2.66
C SER A 35 -5.61 10.00 1.50
N LYS A 36 -6.92 9.97 1.78
CA LYS A 36 -7.96 10.21 0.79
C LYS A 36 -7.93 11.64 0.26
N GLU A 37 -7.83 12.63 1.14
CA GLU A 37 -7.74 14.04 0.72
C GLU A 37 -6.51 14.31 -0.15
N PHE A 38 -5.36 13.72 0.17
CA PHE A 38 -4.16 13.83 -0.68
C PHE A 38 -4.40 13.25 -2.08
N VAL A 39 -4.95 12.05 -2.14
CA VAL A 39 -5.15 11.34 -3.41
C VAL A 39 -6.23 12.01 -4.23
N ASP A 40 -7.38 12.34 -3.64
CA ASP A 40 -8.49 13.02 -4.33
C ASP A 40 -8.04 14.34 -4.93
N LYS A 41 -7.28 15.16 -4.18
CA LYS A 41 -6.76 16.44 -4.66
C LYS A 41 -5.88 16.26 -5.90
N GLN A 42 -4.87 15.39 -5.82
CA GLN A 42 -3.94 15.19 -6.94
C GLN A 42 -4.61 14.51 -8.13
N PHE A 43 -5.54 13.60 -7.86
CA PHE A 43 -6.32 12.93 -8.89
C PHE A 43 -7.28 13.88 -9.61
N LEU A 44 -7.91 14.83 -8.90
CA LEU A 44 -8.78 15.84 -9.51
C LEU A 44 -8.01 16.72 -10.49
N LEU A 45 -6.84 17.21 -10.09
CA LEU A 45 -5.96 18.00 -10.96
C LEU A 45 -5.54 17.23 -12.20
N LEU A 46 -5.20 15.95 -12.04
CA LEU A 46 -4.84 15.08 -13.16
C LEU A 46 -6.02 14.86 -14.13
N LYS A 47 -7.23 14.70 -13.61
CA LYS A 47 -8.43 14.34 -14.39
C LYS A 47 -8.84 15.44 -15.38
N GLU A 48 -8.49 16.70 -15.14
CA GLU A 48 -8.85 17.82 -16.01
C GLU A 48 -8.26 17.69 -17.43
N GLU A 49 -7.11 17.03 -17.55
CA GLU A 49 -6.37 16.89 -18.82
C GLU A 49 -6.27 15.42 -19.31
N LEU A 50 -6.72 14.46 -18.49
CA LEU A 50 -6.53 13.04 -18.72
C LEU A 50 -7.71 12.40 -19.45
N THR A 51 -7.45 11.68 -20.54
CA THR A 51 -8.45 10.80 -21.18
C THR A 51 -8.31 9.35 -20.73
N PRO A 52 -9.38 8.54 -20.74
CA PRO A 52 -9.28 7.11 -20.42
C PRO A 52 -8.28 6.34 -21.30
N LYS A 53 -8.21 6.70 -22.59
CA LYS A 53 -7.27 6.08 -23.54
C LYS A 53 -5.82 6.38 -23.15
N GLU A 54 -5.53 7.64 -22.85
CA GLU A 54 -4.19 8.08 -22.42
C GLU A 54 -3.78 7.41 -21.11
N LEU A 55 -4.68 7.40 -20.11
CA LEU A 55 -4.41 6.73 -18.84
C LEU A 55 -4.09 5.26 -19.05
N LYS A 56 -4.87 4.56 -19.86
CA LYS A 56 -4.70 3.12 -20.05
C LYS A 56 -3.38 2.79 -20.73
N LEU A 57 -2.96 3.56 -21.73
CA LEU A 57 -1.69 3.38 -22.43
C LEU A 57 -0.47 3.70 -21.55
N ASN A 58 -0.63 4.60 -20.57
CA ASN A 58 0.46 5.11 -19.73
C ASN A 58 0.20 4.88 -18.23
N PHE A 59 -0.46 3.80 -17.86
CA PHE A 59 -0.94 3.57 -16.49
C PHE A 59 0.20 3.57 -15.46
N SER A 60 1.32 2.90 -15.77
CA SER A 60 2.55 2.88 -14.98
C SER A 60 3.06 4.29 -14.69
N HIS A 61 3.02 5.18 -15.68
CA HIS A 61 3.45 6.56 -15.54
C HIS A 61 2.56 7.30 -14.53
N TYR A 62 1.23 7.20 -14.67
CA TYR A 62 0.29 7.90 -13.79
C TYR A 62 0.29 7.37 -12.36
N VAL A 63 0.50 6.07 -12.15
CA VAL A 63 0.73 5.49 -10.82
C VAL A 63 1.94 6.15 -10.14
N GLN A 64 3.06 6.24 -10.86
CA GLN A 64 4.30 6.82 -10.32
C GLN A 64 4.17 8.34 -10.12
N LEU A 65 3.56 9.05 -11.08
CA LEU A 65 3.34 10.50 -11.02
C LEU A 65 2.53 10.89 -9.79
N LEU A 66 1.36 10.26 -9.57
CA LEU A 66 0.52 10.54 -8.41
C LEU A 66 1.24 10.21 -7.11
N HIS A 67 1.92 9.07 -7.05
CA HIS A 67 2.70 8.68 -5.87
C HIS A 67 3.74 9.75 -5.51
N ASP A 68 4.51 10.23 -6.48
CA ASP A 68 5.60 11.16 -6.25
C ASP A 68 5.09 12.57 -5.92
N GLN A 69 4.03 13.04 -6.58
CA GLN A 69 3.37 14.31 -6.26
C GLN A 69 2.80 14.32 -4.83
N ILE A 70 2.10 13.26 -4.43
CA ILE A 70 1.55 13.13 -3.09
C ILE A 70 2.67 13.08 -2.04
N TYR A 71 3.76 12.36 -2.33
CA TYR A 71 4.90 12.31 -1.43
C TYR A 71 5.57 13.69 -1.29
N ALA A 72 5.74 14.43 -2.39
CA ALA A 72 6.28 15.78 -2.37
C ALA A 72 5.42 16.75 -1.54
N ASP A 73 4.09 16.70 -1.70
CA ASP A 73 3.17 17.49 -0.88
C ASP A 73 3.25 17.13 0.61
N PHE A 74 3.37 15.82 0.93
CA PHE A 74 3.58 15.38 2.30
C PHE A 74 4.90 15.90 2.89
N LEU A 75 5.98 15.99 2.13
CA LEU A 75 7.26 16.54 2.61
C LEU A 75 7.16 18.04 2.94
N LYS A 76 6.39 18.82 2.16
CA LYS A 76 6.14 20.24 2.47
C LYS A 76 5.43 20.38 3.82
N ILE A 77 4.36 19.61 4.03
CA ILE A 77 3.61 19.59 5.30
C ILE A 77 4.47 19.06 6.45
N GLN A 78 5.37 18.11 6.17
CA GLN A 78 6.26 17.58 7.18
C GLN A 78 7.17 18.65 7.75
N LYS A 79 7.75 19.50 6.89
CA LYS A 79 8.62 20.60 7.28
C LYS A 79 7.85 21.64 8.10
N THR A 80 6.73 22.12 7.59
CA THR A 80 5.93 23.16 8.28
C THR A 80 5.29 22.64 9.56
N GLY A 81 4.80 21.40 9.54
CA GLY A 81 4.20 20.74 10.68
C GLY A 81 5.19 20.46 11.80
N PHE A 82 6.45 20.11 11.47
CA PHE A 82 7.50 19.95 12.48
C PHE A 82 7.81 21.28 13.17
N ASN A 83 8.02 22.36 12.41
CA ASN A 83 8.29 23.68 12.97
C ASN A 83 7.16 24.15 13.88
N LYS A 84 5.90 23.90 13.50
CA LYS A 84 4.75 24.23 14.35
C LYS A 84 4.64 23.33 15.59
N ALA A 85 4.94 22.05 15.46
CA ALA A 85 4.85 21.09 16.57
C ALA A 85 5.87 21.35 17.69
N PHE A 86 6.97 22.02 17.36
CA PHE A 86 8.08 22.32 18.27
C PHE A 86 8.39 23.83 18.35
N SER A 87 7.43 24.72 18.07
CA SER A 87 7.66 26.17 18.09
C SER A 87 8.27 26.63 19.42
N ASP A 88 7.65 26.23 20.52
CA ASP A 88 8.02 26.67 21.86
C ASP A 88 9.38 26.07 22.28
N ASP A 89 9.63 24.80 21.94
CA ASP A 89 10.90 24.12 22.18
C ASP A 89 12.04 24.76 21.37
N LEU A 90 11.78 25.21 20.13
CA LEU A 90 12.75 25.88 19.27
C LEU A 90 13.02 27.33 19.72
N GLU A 91 12.00 28.05 20.18
CA GLU A 91 12.14 29.42 20.68
C GLU A 91 12.87 29.48 22.03
N SER A 92 12.56 28.55 22.94
CA SER A 92 13.24 28.46 24.24
C SER A 92 14.66 27.89 24.15
N GLY A 93 14.94 27.08 23.13
CA GLY A 93 16.19 26.33 22.99
C GLY A 93 16.29 25.09 23.89
N GLU A 94 15.27 24.82 24.71
CA GLU A 94 15.24 23.68 25.64
C GLU A 94 14.68 22.43 24.96
N LEU A 95 15.55 21.71 24.24
CA LEU A 95 15.17 20.51 23.51
C LEU A 95 15.12 19.27 24.43
N SER A 96 13.95 18.61 24.49
CA SER A 96 13.78 17.35 25.24
C SER A 96 13.93 16.12 24.33
N PHE A 97 14.97 15.31 24.58
CA PHE A 97 15.18 14.05 23.86
C PHE A 97 13.95 13.14 23.88
N GLU A 98 13.29 13.00 25.03
CA GLU A 98 12.10 12.15 25.19
C GLU A 98 10.93 12.63 24.32
N LYS A 99 10.73 13.95 24.19
CA LYS A 99 9.71 14.50 23.29
C LYS A 99 10.03 14.18 21.83
N PHE A 100 11.28 14.36 21.41
CA PHE A 100 11.72 14.05 20.04
C PHE A 100 11.55 12.57 19.71
N ASP A 101 12.00 11.68 20.59
CA ASP A 101 11.92 10.23 20.37
C ASP A 101 10.47 9.77 20.18
N LYS A 102 9.56 10.20 21.07
CA LYS A 102 8.13 9.91 20.96
C LYS A 102 7.51 10.46 19.67
N PHE A 103 7.88 11.67 19.28
CA PHE A 103 7.40 12.29 18.04
C PHE A 103 7.86 11.49 16.82
N PHE A 104 9.15 11.20 16.68
CA PHE A 104 9.68 10.48 15.52
C PHE A 104 9.17 9.04 15.44
N LEU A 105 8.99 8.37 16.58
CA LEU A 105 8.37 7.06 16.63
C LEU A 105 6.93 7.11 16.07
N SER A 106 6.12 8.06 16.55
CA SER A 106 4.73 8.24 16.12
C SER A 106 4.64 8.65 14.65
N LEU A 107 5.53 9.53 14.19
CA LEU A 107 5.64 9.92 12.79
C LEU A 107 6.01 8.75 11.89
N SER A 108 6.96 7.91 12.30
CA SER A 108 7.36 6.70 11.54
C SER A 108 6.20 5.73 11.37
N GLN A 109 5.44 5.45 12.44
CA GLN A 109 4.27 4.57 12.36
C GLN A 109 3.15 5.16 11.49
N SER A 110 2.88 6.47 11.63
CA SER A 110 1.90 7.19 10.80
C SER A 110 2.25 7.14 9.32
N ARG A 111 3.52 7.35 8.96
CA ARG A 111 3.99 7.25 7.57
C ARG A 111 3.78 5.87 6.97
N LYS A 112 4.03 4.80 7.74
CA LYS A 112 3.84 3.42 7.27
C LYS A 112 2.39 3.16 6.89
N VAL A 113 1.46 3.45 7.79
CA VAL A 113 0.02 3.26 7.57
C VAL A 113 -0.47 4.11 6.38
N ARG A 114 -0.09 5.38 6.36
CA ARG A 114 -0.46 6.33 5.30
C ARG A 114 0.03 5.88 3.93
N SER A 115 1.29 5.47 3.81
CA SER A 115 1.89 5.10 2.52
C SER A 115 1.23 3.87 1.88
N GLY A 116 0.73 2.93 2.70
CA GLY A 116 -0.07 1.80 2.20
C GLY A 116 -1.41 2.26 1.64
N GLY A 117 -2.18 2.99 2.46
CA GLY A 117 -3.50 3.48 2.05
C GLY A 117 -3.45 4.46 0.87
N VAL A 118 -2.42 5.30 0.75
CA VAL A 118 -2.24 6.18 -0.41
C VAL A 118 -2.09 5.36 -1.69
N PHE A 119 -1.26 4.31 -1.67
CA PHE A 119 -1.04 3.50 -2.86
C PHE A 119 -2.29 2.71 -3.26
N GLU A 120 -3.02 2.15 -2.29
CA GLU A 120 -4.32 1.51 -2.52
C GLU A 120 -5.30 2.50 -3.20
N LEU A 121 -5.44 3.71 -2.66
CA LEU A 121 -6.35 4.72 -3.20
C LEU A 121 -5.95 5.22 -4.60
N ILE A 122 -4.65 5.31 -4.92
CA ILE A 122 -4.18 5.66 -6.26
C ILE A 122 -4.67 4.61 -7.27
N ILE A 123 -4.43 3.33 -6.99
CA ILE A 123 -4.85 2.23 -7.86
C ILE A 123 -6.38 2.22 -7.99
N GLU A 124 -7.10 2.40 -6.89
CA GLU A 124 -8.57 2.47 -6.88
C GLU A 124 -9.11 3.56 -7.81
N ASN A 125 -8.60 4.79 -7.69
CA ASN A 125 -9.09 5.93 -8.47
C ASN A 125 -8.77 5.78 -9.96
N LEU A 126 -7.58 5.27 -10.30
CA LEU A 126 -7.19 5.05 -11.69
C LEU A 126 -8.04 3.94 -12.34
N LEU A 127 -8.27 2.82 -11.65
CA LEU A 127 -9.12 1.74 -12.17
C LEU A 127 -10.58 2.17 -12.31
N LYS A 128 -11.12 2.94 -11.35
CA LYS A 128 -12.47 3.50 -11.42
C LYS A 128 -12.62 4.49 -12.58
N PHE A 129 -11.60 5.29 -12.86
CA PHE A 129 -11.63 6.21 -13.99
C PHE A 129 -11.60 5.51 -15.35
N LEU A 130 -11.02 4.31 -15.42
CA LEU A 130 -11.14 3.41 -16.57
C LEU A 130 -12.43 2.58 -16.57
N GLU A 131 -13.36 2.84 -15.65
CA GLU A 131 -14.65 2.17 -15.54
C GLU A 131 -14.52 0.65 -15.40
N TYR A 132 -13.50 0.17 -14.67
CA TYR A 132 -13.47 -1.22 -14.22
C TYR A 132 -14.40 -1.38 -13.02
N PRO A 133 -15.31 -2.37 -13.03
CA PRO A 133 -16.13 -2.68 -11.86
C PRO A 133 -15.23 -3.27 -10.77
N ILE A 134 -15.26 -2.66 -9.58
CA ILE A 134 -14.44 -3.08 -8.44
C ILE A 134 -15.25 -3.00 -7.13
N ASP A 135 -15.11 -4.01 -6.29
CA ASP A 135 -15.45 -3.95 -4.87
C ASP A 135 -14.17 -3.73 -4.05
N THR A 136 -14.17 -2.76 -3.13
CA THR A 136 -13.00 -2.41 -2.33
C THR A 136 -13.08 -2.86 -0.87
N GLN A 137 -11.92 -3.17 -0.29
CA GLN A 137 -11.72 -3.48 1.14
C GLN A 137 -12.64 -4.57 1.70
N LYS A 138 -12.80 -5.65 0.94
CA LYS A 138 -13.69 -6.77 1.32
C LYS A 138 -12.90 -7.90 1.97
N LYS A 139 -13.60 -8.71 2.76
CA LYS A 139 -13.05 -9.97 3.28
C LYS A 139 -13.47 -11.11 2.37
N ILE A 140 -12.49 -11.87 1.89
CA ILE A 140 -12.70 -13.18 1.26
C ILE A 140 -12.03 -14.19 2.19
N ASP A 141 -12.80 -15.17 2.67
CA ASP A 141 -12.33 -16.23 3.56
C ASP A 141 -11.52 -15.70 4.76
N ASN A 142 -12.06 -14.68 5.42
CA ASN A 142 -11.46 -13.96 6.56
C ASN A 142 -10.15 -13.22 6.27
N LYS A 143 -9.63 -13.25 5.03
CA LYS A 143 -8.50 -12.40 4.61
C LYS A 143 -9.01 -11.15 3.90
N ARG A 144 -8.37 -10.03 4.18
CA ARG A 144 -8.66 -8.76 3.51
C ARG A 144 -8.04 -8.81 2.11
N VAL A 145 -8.87 -8.58 1.11
CA VAL A 145 -8.44 -8.33 -0.28
C VAL A 145 -8.77 -6.86 -0.59
N ASP A 146 -7.81 -6.15 -1.17
CA ASP A 146 -7.98 -4.71 -1.40
C ASP A 146 -9.01 -4.46 -2.51
N PHE A 147 -8.97 -5.25 -3.59
CA PHE A 147 -9.90 -5.15 -4.73
C PHE A 147 -10.37 -6.53 -5.22
N VAL A 148 -11.67 -6.64 -5.46
CA VAL A 148 -12.33 -7.80 -6.07
C VAL A 148 -13.04 -7.34 -7.33
N LEU A 149 -12.67 -7.87 -8.50
CA LEU A 149 -13.24 -7.48 -9.79
C LEU A 149 -13.95 -8.67 -10.45
N PRO A 150 -15.23 -8.52 -10.86
CA PRO A 150 -16.00 -7.28 -10.88
C PRO A 150 -16.65 -6.92 -9.53
N SER A 151 -16.95 -7.93 -8.70
CA SER A 151 -17.56 -7.76 -7.38
C SER A 151 -17.41 -9.02 -6.53
N VAL A 152 -17.64 -8.90 -5.22
CA VAL A 152 -17.66 -10.03 -4.29
C VAL A 152 -18.83 -10.97 -4.57
N ASP A 153 -19.97 -10.45 -5.02
CA ASP A 153 -21.13 -11.29 -5.32
C ASP A 153 -20.93 -12.08 -6.62
N PHE A 154 -20.21 -11.52 -7.60
CA PHE A 154 -19.75 -12.27 -8.76
C PHE A 154 -18.73 -13.34 -8.36
N TYR A 155 -17.76 -13.00 -7.50
CA TYR A 155 -16.76 -13.94 -6.99
C TYR A 155 -17.37 -15.19 -6.36
N LYS A 156 -18.41 -15.03 -5.53
CA LYS A 156 -19.10 -16.17 -4.89
C LYS A 156 -19.69 -17.17 -5.89
N LYS A 157 -20.06 -16.70 -7.08
CA LYS A 157 -20.70 -17.51 -8.13
C LYS A 157 -19.67 -18.02 -9.15
N ASN A 158 -18.69 -17.19 -9.49
CA ASN A 158 -17.71 -17.41 -10.56
C ASN A 158 -16.28 -17.08 -10.09
N PRO A 159 -15.73 -17.82 -9.11
CA PRO A 159 -14.45 -17.47 -8.50
C PRO A 159 -13.27 -17.50 -9.49
N LEU A 160 -13.33 -18.34 -10.52
CA LEU A 160 -12.30 -18.46 -11.57
C LEU A 160 -12.31 -17.31 -12.58
N ASN A 161 -13.44 -16.62 -12.74
CA ASN A 161 -13.61 -15.49 -13.66
C ASN A 161 -13.52 -14.15 -12.93
N THR A 162 -12.95 -14.15 -11.71
CA THR A 162 -12.78 -12.96 -10.88
C THR A 162 -11.31 -12.65 -10.74
N VAL A 163 -10.97 -11.36 -10.71
CA VAL A 163 -9.62 -10.90 -10.40
C VAL A 163 -9.55 -10.48 -8.94
N LEU A 164 -8.63 -11.11 -8.20
CA LEU A 164 -8.31 -10.74 -6.82
C LEU A 164 -7.00 -9.94 -6.82
N LEU A 165 -7.10 -8.64 -6.54
CA LEU A 165 -5.99 -7.71 -6.63
C LEU A 165 -5.70 -7.10 -5.26
N SER A 166 -4.44 -7.16 -4.85
CA SER A 166 -3.92 -6.43 -3.68
C SER A 166 -2.92 -5.38 -4.12
N ALA A 167 -2.89 -4.23 -3.44
CA ALA A 167 -1.92 -3.18 -3.72
C ALA A 167 -0.95 -3.02 -2.55
N LYS A 168 0.36 -3.12 -2.84
CA LYS A 168 1.41 -2.86 -1.85
C LYS A 168 2.50 -2.01 -2.45
N ARG A 169 2.73 -0.84 -1.86
CA ARG A 169 3.87 0.01 -2.24
C ARG A 169 5.22 -0.70 -2.06
N THR A 170 5.35 -1.50 -1.00
CA THR A 170 6.54 -2.32 -0.72
C THR A 170 6.12 -3.71 -0.29
N THR A 171 6.75 -4.73 -0.86
CA THR A 171 6.28 -6.12 -0.81
C THR A 171 6.90 -6.91 0.34
N ARG A 172 8.24 -6.86 0.48
CA ARG A 172 9.03 -7.62 1.48
C ARG A 172 8.49 -9.04 1.73
N GLU A 173 8.36 -9.49 2.97
CA GLU A 173 7.73 -10.75 3.36
C GLU A 173 6.19 -10.68 3.40
N ARG A 174 5.62 -9.48 3.30
CA ARG A 174 4.19 -9.22 3.57
C ARG A 174 3.25 -9.65 2.46
N TRP A 175 3.76 -10.02 1.28
CA TRP A 175 2.92 -10.58 0.23
C TRP A 175 2.25 -11.90 0.65
N LYS A 176 2.85 -12.66 1.57
CA LYS A 176 2.23 -13.90 2.08
C LYS A 176 0.87 -13.66 2.73
N GLN A 177 0.62 -12.42 3.20
CA GLN A 177 -0.66 -12.02 3.77
C GLN A 177 -1.77 -11.88 2.73
N VAL A 178 -1.44 -11.76 1.43
CA VAL A 178 -2.43 -11.55 0.36
C VAL A 178 -2.98 -12.85 -0.23
N VAL A 179 -2.37 -13.99 0.10
CA VAL A 179 -2.78 -15.31 -0.42
C VAL A 179 -3.77 -15.95 0.56
N PRO A 180 -5.07 -16.11 0.21
CA PRO A 180 -6.04 -16.90 0.96
C PRO A 180 -5.62 -18.36 1.05
N GLU A 181 -5.87 -18.99 2.20
CA GLU A 181 -5.43 -20.37 2.46
C GLU A 181 -6.21 -21.43 1.67
N VAL A 182 -7.43 -21.12 1.22
CA VAL A 182 -8.36 -22.09 0.63
C VAL A 182 -8.52 -21.92 -0.89
N SER A 183 -8.11 -20.78 -1.44
CA SER A 183 -8.25 -20.47 -2.87
C SER A 183 -7.01 -20.92 -3.65
N GLN A 184 -6.74 -22.23 -3.69
CA GLN A 184 -5.64 -22.75 -4.52
C GLN A 184 -5.91 -22.59 -6.02
N SER A 185 -7.16 -22.41 -6.44
CA SER A 185 -7.56 -22.37 -7.85
C SER A 185 -7.41 -21.00 -8.53
N ASN A 186 -7.32 -19.90 -7.77
CA ASN A 186 -7.40 -18.57 -8.35
C ASN A 186 -6.02 -17.94 -8.53
N GLN A 187 -5.90 -17.10 -9.56
CA GLN A 187 -4.74 -16.26 -9.76
C GLN A 187 -4.86 -15.02 -8.88
N PHE A 188 -3.79 -14.70 -8.16
CA PHE A 188 -3.70 -13.53 -7.30
C PHE A 188 -2.82 -12.48 -7.94
N TYR A 189 -3.27 -11.23 -7.90
CA TYR A 189 -2.51 -10.13 -8.47
C TYR A 189 -2.02 -9.20 -7.36
N LEU A 190 -0.75 -8.82 -7.45
CA LEU A 190 -0.11 -7.91 -6.53
C LEU A 190 0.40 -6.68 -7.28
N ALA A 191 -0.35 -5.59 -7.24
CA ALA A 191 0.13 -4.29 -7.72
C ALA A 191 1.19 -3.73 -6.78
N THR A 192 2.32 -3.32 -7.34
CA THR A 192 3.43 -2.75 -6.58
C THR A 192 4.33 -1.86 -7.42
N ILE A 193 5.05 -0.96 -6.76
CA ILE A 193 6.14 -0.17 -7.36
C ILE A 193 7.49 -0.52 -6.71
N ASP A 194 7.55 -1.65 -6.00
CA ASP A 194 8.74 -2.10 -5.28
C ASP A 194 9.84 -2.55 -6.26
N LYS A 195 11.03 -1.97 -6.10
CA LYS A 195 12.24 -2.30 -6.89
C LYS A 195 13.12 -3.33 -6.21
N LYS A 196 12.72 -3.85 -5.04
CA LYS A 196 13.54 -4.71 -4.17
C LYS A 196 13.00 -6.12 -4.01
N ILE A 197 12.11 -6.56 -4.91
CA ILE A 197 11.67 -7.95 -4.94
C ILE A 197 12.81 -8.78 -5.51
N THR A 198 13.19 -9.85 -4.82
CA THR A 198 14.29 -10.73 -5.25
C THR A 198 13.78 -11.80 -6.21
N SER A 199 14.67 -12.40 -7.00
CA SER A 199 14.33 -13.56 -7.85
C SER A 199 13.73 -14.71 -7.03
N ASP A 200 14.26 -14.98 -5.84
CA ASP A 200 13.73 -16.03 -4.96
C ASP A 200 12.33 -15.71 -4.45
N GLN A 201 12.04 -14.44 -4.12
CA GLN A 201 10.67 -14.03 -3.78
C GLN A 201 9.71 -14.17 -4.96
N LEU A 202 10.15 -13.85 -6.19
CA LEU A 202 9.31 -14.02 -7.39
C LEU A 202 9.01 -15.49 -7.66
N LYS A 203 10.02 -16.37 -7.57
CA LYS A 203 9.84 -17.83 -7.65
C LYS A 203 8.93 -18.36 -6.55
N GLU A 204 9.02 -17.82 -5.34
CA GLU A 204 8.10 -18.18 -4.26
C GLU A 204 6.67 -17.74 -4.60
N MET A 205 6.47 -16.48 -4.98
CA MET A 205 5.17 -15.94 -5.41
C MET A 205 4.53 -16.75 -6.55
N GLU A 206 5.32 -17.18 -7.53
CA GLU A 206 4.88 -18.02 -8.64
C GLU A 206 4.29 -19.35 -8.15
N LYS A 207 4.94 -20.01 -7.18
CA LYS A 207 4.43 -21.26 -6.56
C LYS A 207 3.07 -21.06 -5.89
N TYR A 208 2.79 -19.85 -5.40
CA TYR A 208 1.50 -19.47 -4.82
C TYR A 208 0.55 -18.82 -5.83
N ARG A 209 0.85 -18.88 -7.14
CA ARG A 209 0.03 -18.29 -8.23
C ARG A 209 -0.20 -16.79 -8.06
N VAL A 210 0.80 -16.09 -7.51
CA VAL A 210 0.82 -14.63 -7.38
C VAL A 210 1.55 -14.03 -8.59
N PHE A 211 0.79 -13.28 -9.39
CA PHE A 211 1.30 -12.42 -10.46
C PHE A 211 1.59 -11.04 -9.90
N VAL A 212 2.82 -10.58 -10.05
CA VAL A 212 3.28 -9.26 -9.63
C VAL A 212 3.08 -8.29 -10.77
N ILE A 213 2.33 -7.22 -10.51
CA ILE A 213 2.12 -6.13 -11.45
C ILE A 213 3.03 -4.98 -11.03
N ASN A 214 3.90 -4.53 -11.92
CA ASN A 214 4.85 -3.45 -11.66
C ASN A 214 4.88 -2.43 -12.79
N THR A 215 5.61 -1.33 -12.61
CA THR A 215 5.79 -0.34 -13.68
C THR A 215 6.67 -0.89 -14.80
N LEU A 216 6.37 -0.52 -16.05
CA LEU A 216 7.22 -0.85 -17.21
C LEU A 216 8.68 -0.49 -16.96
N GLN A 217 8.94 0.72 -16.45
CA GLN A 217 10.28 1.18 -16.12
C GLN A 217 11.03 0.25 -15.16
N ASN A 218 10.35 -0.26 -14.12
CA ASN A 218 10.99 -1.17 -13.17
C ASN A 218 11.27 -2.53 -13.80
N ILE A 219 10.37 -3.05 -14.63
CA ILE A 219 10.54 -4.32 -15.32
C ILE A 219 11.72 -4.24 -16.31
N ASP A 220 11.81 -3.16 -17.07
CA ASP A 220 12.87 -2.97 -18.06
C ASP A 220 14.25 -2.75 -17.45
N SER A 221 14.31 -2.10 -16.27
CA SER A 221 15.58 -1.76 -15.60
C SER A 221 16.13 -2.84 -14.67
N ILE A 222 15.34 -3.88 -14.34
CA ILE A 222 15.71 -4.92 -13.38
C ILE A 222 15.70 -6.27 -14.08
N SER A 223 16.88 -6.86 -14.30
CA SER A 223 17.04 -8.08 -15.13
C SER A 223 16.14 -9.23 -14.68
N HIS A 224 16.13 -9.56 -13.39
CA HIS A 224 15.33 -10.66 -12.87
C HIS A 224 13.82 -10.36 -12.82
N TYR A 225 13.38 -9.13 -13.04
CA TYR A 225 11.96 -8.82 -13.24
C TYR A 225 11.54 -9.19 -14.66
N LYS A 226 12.37 -8.83 -15.64
CA LYS A 226 12.13 -9.13 -17.06
C LYS A 226 12.08 -10.64 -17.36
N GLU A 227 12.86 -11.42 -16.62
CA GLU A 227 12.95 -12.88 -16.78
C GLU A 227 11.83 -13.65 -16.04
N ALA A 228 11.13 -13.01 -15.10
CA ALA A 228 10.16 -13.69 -14.26
C ALA A 228 8.80 -13.85 -14.98
N ALA A 229 8.33 -15.09 -15.13
CA ALA A 229 7.08 -15.40 -15.80
C ALA A 229 5.83 -14.83 -15.11
N ASN A 230 5.91 -14.62 -13.79
CA ASN A 230 4.84 -14.03 -12.99
C ASN A 230 5.03 -12.52 -12.76
N MET A 231 5.86 -11.83 -13.55
CA MET A 231 6.00 -10.38 -13.54
C MET A 231 5.34 -9.79 -14.78
N VAL A 232 4.40 -8.86 -14.60
CA VAL A 232 3.70 -8.19 -15.70
C VAL A 232 3.65 -6.68 -15.46
N SER A 233 3.59 -5.89 -16.53
CA SER A 233 3.37 -4.45 -16.39
C SER A 233 1.91 -4.15 -16.04
N PHE A 234 1.66 -2.94 -15.52
CA PHE A 234 0.29 -2.46 -15.35
C PHE A 234 -0.49 -2.49 -16.66
N GLU A 235 0.10 -2.00 -17.76
CA GLU A 235 -0.50 -1.95 -19.09
C GLU A 235 -0.87 -3.35 -19.57
N HIS A 236 0.05 -4.31 -19.45
CA HIS A 236 -0.20 -5.70 -19.84
C HIS A 236 -1.33 -6.32 -19.02
N PHE A 237 -1.36 -6.05 -17.71
CA PHE A 237 -2.44 -6.50 -16.84
C PHE A 237 -3.80 -5.93 -17.26
N LEU A 238 -3.87 -4.63 -17.60
CA LEU A 238 -5.12 -4.04 -18.06
C LEU A 238 -5.61 -4.66 -19.37
N ASP A 239 -4.72 -4.74 -20.37
CA ASP A 239 -5.09 -5.15 -21.74
C ASP A 239 -5.37 -6.65 -21.86
N PHE A 240 -4.58 -7.49 -21.19
CA PHE A 240 -4.65 -8.94 -21.36
C PHE A 240 -5.35 -9.67 -20.22
N THR A 241 -5.43 -9.06 -19.02
CA THR A 241 -6.17 -9.65 -17.91
C THR A 241 -7.53 -8.98 -17.73
N LEU A 242 -7.57 -7.69 -17.39
CA LEU A 242 -8.83 -7.06 -17.00
C LEU A 242 -9.80 -6.94 -18.18
N ASP A 243 -9.34 -6.48 -19.34
CA ASP A 243 -10.17 -6.34 -20.53
C ASP A 243 -10.73 -7.68 -21.03
N HIS A 244 -9.93 -8.73 -20.98
CA HIS A 244 -10.36 -10.07 -21.36
C HIS A 244 -11.45 -10.56 -20.39
N GLN A 245 -11.21 -10.46 -19.08
CA GLN A 245 -12.16 -10.88 -18.06
C GLN A 245 -13.45 -10.04 -18.10
N LYS A 246 -13.36 -8.73 -18.34
CA LYS A 246 -14.50 -7.81 -18.46
C LYS A 246 -15.51 -8.20 -19.53
N ARG A 247 -15.11 -8.97 -20.56
CA ARG A 247 -16.04 -9.51 -21.57
C ARG A 247 -16.96 -10.61 -21.03
N THR A 248 -16.62 -11.18 -19.88
CA THR A 248 -17.33 -12.29 -19.23
C THR A 248 -18.03 -11.90 -17.92
N TRP A 249 -17.86 -10.64 -17.50
CA TRP A 249 -18.43 -10.08 -16.27
C TRP A 249 -19.87 -9.59 -16.46
#